data_AF-A0AAW9QJ55-F1
#
_entry.id   AF-A0AAW9QJ55-F1
#
_cell.length_a   1.000
_cell.length_b   1.000
_cell.length_c   1.000
_cell.angle_alpha   90.00
_cell.angle_beta   90.00
_cell.angle_gamma   90.00
#
_symmetry.space_group_name_H-M   'P 1'
#
loop_
_entity.id
_entity.type
_entity.pdbx_description
1 polymer ?
#
loop_
_entity_poly.entity_id
_entity_poly.type
_entity_poly.pdbx_seq_one_letter_code
_entity_poly.pdbx_strand_id
1 'polypeptide(L)' 'MLQSVEGIYKQGKIELLEAPIDVEESRVIVTFLETENRQKSPKFMFFGMFSGNKKSTDEDFHLAEFQG' A
#
# COMPACT_ATOMS: atom_id res chain seq x y z
N MET A 1 8.94 18.81 -22.49
CA MET A 1 8.49 17.44 -22.19
C MET A 1 8.64 17.24 -20.69
N LEU A 2 7.67 16.64 -20.00
CA LEU A 2 7.81 16.36 -18.57
C LEU A 2 8.65 15.09 -18.41
N GLN A 3 9.70 15.16 -17.58
CA GLN A 3 10.52 14.01 -17.18
C GLN A 3 10.29 13.75 -15.70
N SER A 4 10.17 12.48 -15.33
CA SER A 4 10.11 12.05 -13.94
C SER A 4 11.36 11.27 -13.62
N VAL A 5 11.98 11.59 -12.48
CA VAL A 5 13.25 11.03 -12.01
C VAL A 5 13.03 10.61 -10.57
N GLU A 6 13.42 9.39 -10.21
CA GLU A 6 13.35 8.95 -8.82
C GLU A 6 14.48 9.55 -7.97
N GLY A 7 14.16 9.82 -6.71
CA GLY A 7 15.11 10.37 -5.76
C GLY A 7 14.75 10.00 -4.33
N ILE A 8 15.74 10.05 -3.45
CA ILE A 8 15.58 9.81 -2.02
C ILE A 8 15.51 11.15 -1.31
N TYR A 9 14.41 11.39 -0.61
CA TYR A 9 14.29 12.53 0.30
C TYR A 9 14.84 12.19 1.68
N LYS A 10 15.77 13.02 2.18
CA LYS A 10 16.32 12.90 3.54
C LYS A 10 16.68 14.28 4.09
N GLN A 11 16.12 14.62 5.26
CA GLN A 11 16.46 15.85 6.00
C GLN A 11 16.37 17.14 5.15
N GLY A 12 15.33 17.28 4.33
CA GLY A 12 15.14 18.47 3.49
C GLY A 12 15.95 18.49 2.20
N LYS A 13 16.73 17.43 1.92
CA LYS A 13 17.48 17.26 0.67
C LYS A 13 16.89 16.11 -0.15
N ILE A 14 16.96 16.25 -1.47
CA ILE A 14 16.60 15.19 -2.43
C ILE A 14 17.88 14.79 -3.14
N GLU A 15 18.24 13.51 -3.03
CA GLU A 15 19.33 12.90 -3.78
C GLU A 15 18.71 12.16 -4.97
N LEU A 16 19.00 12.62 -6.19
CA LEU A 16 18.50 11.96 -7.40
C LEU A 16 19.21 10.62 -7.60
N LEU A 17 18.44 9.59 -7.92
CA LEU A 17 18.98 8.25 -8.22
C LEU A 17 19.53 8.16 -9.64
N GLU A 18 19.02 9.01 -10.55
CA GLU A 18 19.46 9.11 -11.93
C GLU A 18 19.51 10.58 -12.38
N ALA A 19 20.39 10.88 -13.33
CA ALA A 19 20.47 12.21 -13.91
C ALA A 19 19.43 12.36 -15.03
N PRO A 20 18.59 13.41 -15.03
CA PRO A 20 17.71 13.69 -16.16
C PRO A 20 18.55 13.94 -17.42
N ILE A 21 18.06 13.45 -18.55
CA ILE A 21 18.76 13.57 -19.84
C ILE A 21 18.47 14.95 -20.40
N ASP A 22 19.54 15.67 -20.75
CA ASP A 22 19.48 16.97 -21.45
C ASP A 22 18.75 18.06 -20.65
N VAL A 23 18.99 18.11 -19.33
CA VAL A 23 18.45 19.15 -18.44
C VAL A 23 19.58 19.77 -17.63
N GLU A 24 19.96 21.01 -17.95
CA GLU A 24 20.93 21.80 -17.18
C GLU A 24 20.27 22.56 -16.01
N GLU A 25 19.15 23.24 -16.25
CA GLU A 25 18.39 23.99 -15.25
C GLU A 25 16.89 23.90 -15.53
N SER A 26 16.08 23.63 -14.50
CA SER A 26 14.62 23.62 -14.62
C SER A 26 13.94 23.77 -13.27
N ARG A 27 12.68 24.22 -13.28
CA ARG A 27 11.82 24.20 -12.09
C ARG A 27 11.28 22.79 -11.85
N VAL A 28 11.32 22.35 -10.61
CA VAL A 28 10.88 21.00 -10.21
C VAL A 28 9.64 21.05 -9.30
N ILE A 29 8.80 20.02 -9.40
CA ILE A 29 7.70 19.75 -8.47
C ILE A 29 8.04 18.44 -7.76
N VAL A 30 7.95 18.44 -6.43
CA VAL A 30 8.27 17.26 -5.61
C VAL A 30 6.97 16.61 -5.17
N THR A 31 6.83 15.30 -5.44
CA THR A 31 5.72 14.49 -4.95
C THR A 31 6.29 13.34 -4.12
N PHE A 32 5.81 13.20 -2.89
CA PHE A 32 6.25 12.13 -2.01
C PHE A 32 5.42 10.87 -2.25
N LEU A 33 6.09 9.77 -2.52
CA LEU A 33 5.45 8.46 -2.59
C LEU A 33 5.28 7.95 -1.16
N GLU A 34 4.05 7.62 -0.77
CA GLU A 34 3.79 6.94 0.48
C GLU A 34 4.45 5.56 0.42
N THR A 35 5.39 5.30 1.31
CA THR A 35 5.83 3.93 1.52
C THR A 35 4.71 3.21 2.24
N GLU A 36 4.17 2.14 1.64
CA GLU A 36 3.33 1.20 2.36
C GLU A 36 4.19 0.46 3.39
N ASN A 37 4.67 1.17 4.42
CA ASN A 37 5.08 0.57 5.67
C ASN A 37 3.80 0.21 6.44
N ARG A 38 2.91 -0.55 5.78
CA ARG A 38 1.96 -1.36 6.49
C ARG A 38 2.84 -2.29 7.29
N GLN A 39 3.04 -1.96 8.56
CA GLN A 39 3.27 -2.98 9.57
C GLN A 39 2.23 -4.05 9.24
N LYS A 40 2.68 -5.14 8.59
CA LYS A 40 1.90 -6.35 8.50
C LYS A 40 1.86 -6.83 9.93
N SER A 41 0.99 -6.24 10.75
CA SER A 41 0.55 -6.90 11.95
C SER A 41 0.14 -8.28 11.48
N PRO A 42 0.66 -9.36 12.09
CA PRO A 42 0.28 -10.69 11.68
C PRO A 42 -1.23 -10.78 11.87
N LYS A 43 -1.98 -10.66 10.76
CA LYS A 43 -3.42 -10.90 10.74
C LYS A 43 -3.55 -12.40 10.84
N PHE A 44 -3.60 -12.90 12.07
CA PHE A 44 -4.00 -14.26 12.34
C PHE A 44 -5.41 -14.44 11.79
N MET A 45 -5.55 -15.23 10.73
CA MET A 45 -6.85 -15.73 10.32
C MET A 45 -7.32 -16.70 11.41
N PHE A 46 -8.33 -16.29 12.18
CA PHE A 46 -9.06 -17.20 13.05
C PHE A 46 -10.29 -17.71 12.30
N PHE A 47 -10.66 -18.97 12.54
CA PHE A 47 -11.87 -19.58 12.02
C PHE A 47 -13.08 -18.68 12.37
N GLY A 48 -13.89 -18.25 11.39
CA GLY A 48 -15.08 -17.43 11.62
C GLY A 48 -14.93 -15.89 11.53
N MET A 49 -13.98 -15.35 10.76
CA MET A 49 -13.88 -13.89 10.56
C MET A 49 -14.88 -13.37 9.51
N PHE A 50 -16.17 -13.34 9.87
CA PHE A 50 -17.13 -12.43 9.25
C PHE A 50 -16.83 -11.00 9.73
N SER A 51 -16.77 -10.03 8.82
CA SER A 51 -16.61 -8.62 9.18
C SER A 51 -17.97 -8.04 9.62
N GLY A 52 -18.33 -8.25 10.88
CA GLY A 52 -19.56 -7.70 11.47
C GLY A 52 -19.58 -7.88 12.99
N ASN A 53 -20.36 -7.06 13.70
CA ASN A 53 -20.48 -7.13 15.17
C ASN A 53 -21.31 -8.33 15.67
N LYS A 54 -21.85 -9.15 14.77
CA LYS A 54 -22.64 -10.35 15.09
C LYS A 54 -21.73 -11.58 15.01
N LYS A 55 -21.60 -12.32 16.11
CA LYS A 55 -20.92 -13.63 16.12
C LYS A 55 -21.75 -14.64 15.32
N SER A 56 -21.10 -15.42 14.47
CA SER A 56 -21.74 -16.53 13.77
C SER A 56 -22.12 -17.65 14.74
N THR A 57 -23.28 -18.26 14.54
CA THR A 57 -23.78 -19.45 15.25
C THR A 57 -23.74 -20.68 14.34
N ASP A 58 -23.79 -21.90 14.88
CA ASP A 58 -23.74 -23.15 14.08
C ASP A 58 -24.80 -23.20 12.96
N GLU A 59 -25.97 -22.60 13.19
CA GLU A 59 -27.03 -22.48 12.17
C GLU A 59 -26.60 -21.70 10.92
N ASP A 60 -25.69 -20.71 11.04
CA ASP A 60 -25.19 -19.92 9.91
C ASP A 60 -24.33 -20.78 8.95
N PHE A 61 -23.77 -21.89 9.44
CA PHE A 61 -22.91 -22.78 8.66
C PHE A 61 -23.70 -23.84 7.88
N HIS A 62 -24.91 -24.21 8.32
CA HIS A 62 -25.78 -25.11 7.58
C HIS A 62 -26.28 -24.51 6.26
N LEU A 63 -26.38 -23.18 6.17
CA LEU A 63 -26.74 -22.45 4.95
C LEU A 63 -25.66 -22.53 3.85
N ALA A 64 -24.40 -22.76 4.23
CA ALA A 64 -23.26 -22.83 3.32
C ALA A 64 -22.87 -24.27 2.94
N GLU A 65 -23.59 -25.27 3.45
CA GLU A 65 -23.28 -26.67 3.22
C GLU A 65 -23.72 -27.07 1.80
N PHE A 66 -22.74 -27.37 0.94
CA PHE A 66 -23.00 -27.88 -0.41
C PHE A 66 -23.56 -29.29 -0.30
N GLN A 67 -24.87 -29.43 -0.53
CA GLN A 67 -25.52 -30.74 -0.69
C GLN A 67 -25.47 -31.09 -2.17
N GLY A 68 -24.45 -31.84 -2.56
CA GLY A 68 -24.19 -32.24 -3.95
C GLY A 68 -25.35 -32.95 -4.63
#